data_AF-A0A1F7SXJ2-F1
#
_entry.id   AF-A0A1F7SXJ2-F1
#
_cell.length_a   1.000
_cell.length_b   1.000
_cell.length_c   1.000
_cell.angle_alpha   90.00
_cell.angle_beta   90.00
_cell.angle_gamma   90.00
#
_symmetry.space_group_name_H-M   'P 1'
#
loop_
_entity.id
_entity.type
_entity.pdbx_description
1 polymer ?
#
loop_
_entity_poly.entity_id
_entity_poly.type
_entity_poly.pdbx_seq_one_letter_code
_entity_poly.pdbx_strand_id
1 'polypeptide(L)'
;MKVVSENGEAVLRLRSDKAAVSVYREIKLNLAHHPVLTWKWKVTKLPKDGDARVMNLDDQAAGLYVIFPRFPSFVNSQLIGYIWDSNVPEGTVIQSKKNPLVHYVVVRSGGGSMSKWITEERNVLEDYRRVFGQDPPDVGGISVMIDTDDTRAEAESYFARIEFSRTGQANLQPPPNRFVKFQQPELVLPK
;
A
#
# COMPACT_ATOMS: atom_id res chain seq x y z
N MET A 1 -13.96 -9.57 -6.17
CA MET A 1 -14.25 -8.51 -5.17
C MET A 1 -15.72 -8.55 -4.78
N LYS A 2 -16.05 -8.34 -3.50
CA LYS A 2 -17.43 -8.13 -3.03
C LYS A 2 -17.48 -7.30 -1.75
N VAL A 3 -18.56 -6.56 -1.53
CA VAL A 3 -18.86 -5.97 -0.21
C VAL A 3 -19.53 -7.04 0.65
N VAL A 4 -19.09 -7.20 1.90
CA VAL A 4 -19.66 -8.14 2.87
C VAL A 4 -19.88 -7.44 4.22
N SER A 5 -20.78 -7.98 5.05
CA SER A 5 -20.93 -7.54 6.44
C SER A 5 -20.00 -8.35 7.34
N GLU A 6 -19.21 -7.68 8.17
CA GLU A 6 -18.39 -8.33 9.20
C GLU A 6 -18.50 -7.53 10.51
N ASN A 7 -18.90 -8.18 11.60
CA ASN A 7 -19.16 -7.55 12.89
C ASN A 7 -20.09 -6.31 12.80
N GLY A 8 -21.05 -6.33 11.88
CA GLY A 8 -21.99 -5.23 11.65
C GLY A 8 -21.43 -4.07 10.81
N GLU A 9 -20.20 -4.16 10.31
CA GLU A 9 -19.58 -3.17 9.42
C GLU A 9 -19.55 -3.70 7.96
N ALA A 10 -19.87 -2.84 7.00
CA ALA A 10 -19.70 -3.16 5.58
C ALA A 10 -18.22 -3.03 5.20
N VAL A 11 -17.63 -4.12 4.73
CA VAL A 11 -16.21 -4.20 4.39
C VAL A 11 -16.02 -4.71 2.97
N LEU A 12 -14.96 -4.25 2.31
CA LEU A 12 -14.61 -4.69 0.97
C LEU A 12 -13.72 -5.93 1.05
N ARG A 13 -14.20 -7.08 0.58
CA ARG A 13 -13.43 -8.33 0.50
C ARG A 13 -12.84 -8.50 -0.90
N LEU A 14 -11.53 -8.69 -0.95
CA LEU A 14 -10.75 -9.01 -2.14
C LEU A 14 -10.27 -10.45 -2.00
N ARG A 15 -10.44 -11.23 -3.06
CA ARG A 15 -9.86 -12.58 -3.19
C ARG A 15 -9.28 -12.67 -4.58
N SER A 16 -8.09 -13.23 -4.68
CA SER A 16 -7.45 -13.48 -5.96
C SER A 16 -6.89 -14.90 -6.03
N ASP A 17 -6.92 -15.45 -7.25
CA ASP A 17 -6.35 -16.72 -7.67
C ASP A 17 -5.78 -16.48 -9.08
N LYS A 18 -4.46 -16.35 -9.18
CA LYS A 18 -3.71 -16.13 -10.44
C LYS A 18 -4.18 -14.90 -11.23
N ALA A 19 -4.55 -13.83 -10.53
CA ALA A 19 -5.01 -12.59 -11.12
C ALA A 19 -4.66 -11.39 -10.24
N ALA A 20 -4.76 -10.20 -10.84
CA ALA A 20 -4.80 -8.92 -10.13
C ALA A 20 -6.24 -8.39 -10.11
N VAL A 21 -6.68 -7.86 -8.97
CA VAL A 21 -7.97 -7.17 -8.83
C VAL A 21 -7.76 -5.86 -8.11
N SER A 22 -8.23 -4.77 -8.72
CA SER A 22 -8.20 -3.44 -8.11
C SER A 22 -9.56 -2.75 -8.13
N VAL A 23 -9.74 -1.81 -7.20
CA VAL A 23 -10.90 -0.91 -7.12
C VAL A 23 -10.37 0.49 -6.99
N TYR A 24 -10.74 1.33 -7.94
CA TYR A 24 -10.30 2.71 -8.00
C TYR A 24 -11.44 3.66 -7.60
N ARG A 25 -11.07 4.73 -6.91
CA ARG A 25 -11.94 5.87 -6.63
C ARG A 25 -11.19 7.16 -6.94
N GLU A 26 -11.72 7.95 -7.86
CA GLU A 26 -11.25 9.31 -8.10
C GLU A 26 -11.58 10.20 -6.91
N ILE A 27 -10.60 10.99 -6.50
CA ILE A 27 -10.74 12.03 -5.49
C ILE A 27 -9.92 13.25 -5.91
N LYS A 28 -10.23 14.40 -5.34
CA LYS A 28 -9.35 15.57 -5.40
C LYS A 28 -9.04 16.02 -3.98
N LEU A 29 -7.80 15.84 -3.54
CA LEU A 29 -7.42 16.09 -2.15
C LEU A 29 -6.05 16.75 -2.05
N ASN A 30 -6.00 17.86 -1.33
CA ASN A 30 -4.77 18.59 -1.06
C ASN A 30 -4.15 18.12 0.26
N LEU A 31 -2.94 17.54 0.17
CA LEU A 31 -2.23 16.98 1.33
C LEU A 31 -1.68 18.02 2.30
N ALA A 32 -1.59 19.31 1.93
CA ALA A 32 -1.25 20.36 2.88
C ALA A 32 -2.36 20.57 3.92
N HIS A 33 -3.61 20.24 3.58
CA HIS A 33 -4.75 20.35 4.49
C HIS A 33 -5.14 19.01 5.13
N HIS A 34 -5.01 17.91 4.39
CA HIS A 34 -5.41 16.57 4.83
C HIS A 34 -4.28 15.55 4.63
N PRO A 35 -3.16 15.64 5.36
CA PRO A 35 -1.96 14.83 5.08
C PRO A 35 -2.07 13.38 5.54
N VAL A 36 -2.93 13.09 6.53
CA VAL A 36 -2.97 11.79 7.21
C VAL A 36 -3.99 10.89 6.55
N LEU A 37 -3.56 9.71 6.10
CA LEU A 37 -4.40 8.63 5.61
C LEU A 37 -4.51 7.55 6.68
N THR A 38 -5.73 7.22 7.08
CA THR A 38 -6.06 6.13 8.00
C THR A 38 -6.86 5.07 7.24
N TRP A 39 -6.57 3.80 7.48
CA TRP A 39 -7.36 2.70 6.94
C TRP A 39 -7.34 1.49 7.85
N LYS A 40 -8.33 0.61 7.67
CA LYS A 40 -8.37 -0.71 8.30
C LYS A 40 -8.22 -1.79 7.25
N TRP A 41 -7.42 -2.79 7.56
CA TRP A 41 -7.37 -3.99 6.76
C TRP A 41 -7.21 -5.27 7.59
N LYS A 42 -7.47 -6.39 6.94
CA LYS A 42 -7.21 -7.73 7.45
C LYS A 42 -6.78 -8.61 6.29
N VAL A 43 -5.68 -9.33 6.44
CA VAL A 43 -5.23 -10.35 5.49
C VAL A 43 -5.48 -11.73 6.09
N THR A 44 -6.22 -12.57 5.38
CA THR A 44 -6.53 -13.96 5.80
C THR A 44 -5.75 -14.98 4.99
N LYS A 45 -5.19 -14.59 3.83
CA LYS A 45 -4.29 -15.43 3.02
C LYS A 45 -3.25 -14.56 2.31
N LEU A 46 -1.98 -14.90 2.49
CA LEU A 46 -0.85 -14.28 1.81
C LEU A 46 -0.46 -15.07 0.55
N PRO A 47 -0.02 -14.40 -0.53
CA PRO A 47 0.59 -15.08 -1.67
C PRO A 47 1.86 -15.79 -1.20
N LYS A 48 1.97 -17.08 -1.50
CA LYS A 48 3.14 -17.87 -1.14
C LYS A 48 4.35 -17.30 -1.87
N ASP A 49 5.46 -17.13 -1.15
CA ASP A 49 6.74 -16.65 -1.68
C ASP A 49 6.73 -15.21 -2.26
N GLY A 50 5.65 -14.43 -2.02
CA GLY A 50 5.57 -13.03 -2.46
C GLY A 50 6.72 -12.18 -1.90
N ASP A 51 7.36 -11.39 -2.76
CA ASP A 51 8.47 -10.52 -2.42
C ASP A 51 8.56 -9.38 -3.43
N ALA A 52 8.08 -8.19 -3.05
CA ALA A 52 8.06 -6.99 -3.90
C ALA A 52 9.46 -6.54 -4.40
N ARG A 53 10.56 -7.07 -3.85
CA ARG A 53 11.92 -6.78 -4.34
C ARG A 53 12.26 -7.57 -5.59
N VAL A 54 11.47 -8.59 -5.95
CA VAL A 54 11.72 -9.50 -7.05
C VAL A 54 10.58 -9.39 -8.06
N MET A 55 10.91 -9.00 -9.30
CA MET A 55 9.92 -8.62 -10.31
C MET A 55 8.87 -9.70 -10.62
N ASN A 56 9.24 -10.98 -10.52
CA ASN A 56 8.35 -12.11 -10.78
C ASN A 56 7.79 -12.75 -9.50
N LEU A 57 7.88 -12.04 -8.37
CA LEU A 57 7.24 -12.38 -7.10
C LEU A 57 6.52 -11.15 -6.52
N ASP A 58 6.26 -10.11 -7.34
CA ASP A 58 5.71 -8.82 -6.91
C ASP A 58 4.18 -8.93 -6.70
N ASP A 59 3.78 -9.87 -5.86
CA ASP A 59 2.40 -10.14 -5.47
C ASP A 59 2.16 -9.77 -4.01
N GLN A 60 1.09 -9.02 -3.76
CA GLN A 60 0.70 -8.64 -2.41
C GLN A 60 -0.76 -8.97 -2.11
N ALA A 61 -1.00 -9.46 -0.90
CA ALA A 61 -2.36 -9.75 -0.45
C ALA A 61 -3.22 -8.51 -0.27
N ALA A 62 -2.60 -7.36 0.01
CA ALA A 62 -3.27 -6.10 0.21
C ALA A 62 -2.35 -4.94 -0.16
N GLY A 63 -2.83 -4.08 -1.05
CA GLY A 63 -2.22 -2.78 -1.33
C GLY A 63 -3.25 -1.66 -1.31
N LEU A 64 -2.90 -0.53 -0.68
CA LEU A 64 -3.64 0.73 -0.75
C LEU A 64 -2.76 1.76 -1.45
N TYR A 65 -3.17 2.21 -2.63
CA TYR A 65 -2.42 3.08 -3.51
C TYR A 65 -2.99 4.49 -3.50
N VAL A 66 -2.12 5.48 -3.31
CA VAL A 66 -2.41 6.90 -3.50
C VAL A 66 -1.83 7.33 -4.84
N ILE A 67 -2.66 7.95 -5.68
CA ILE A 67 -2.34 8.31 -7.05
C ILE A 67 -2.17 9.82 -7.16
N PHE A 68 -1.03 10.23 -7.72
CA PHE A 68 -0.62 11.63 -7.89
C PHE A 68 -0.51 11.95 -9.39
N PRO A 69 -1.54 12.54 -10.00
CA PRO A 69 -1.52 12.89 -11.41
C PRO A 69 -0.38 13.87 -11.74
N ARG A 70 0.39 13.58 -12.79
CA ARG A 70 1.40 14.49 -13.35
C ARG A 70 1.14 14.67 -14.83
N PHE A 71 1.13 15.89 -15.34
CA PHE A 71 0.87 16.11 -16.76
C PHE A 71 2.01 15.56 -17.65
N PRO A 72 1.70 14.85 -18.75
CA PRO A 72 0.42 14.22 -19.06
C PRO A 72 0.03 13.05 -18.13
N SER A 73 -1.15 13.13 -17.51
CA SER A 73 -1.58 12.27 -16.39
C SER A 73 -1.73 10.79 -16.74
N PHE A 74 -2.01 10.47 -18.00
CA PHE A 74 -2.20 9.10 -18.45
C PHE A 74 -0.93 8.25 -18.43
N VAL A 75 0.26 8.85 -18.40
CA VAL A 75 1.56 8.14 -18.39
C VAL A 75 2.47 8.51 -17.23
N ASN A 76 2.33 9.72 -16.66
CA ASN A 76 3.30 10.24 -15.68
C ASN A 76 2.80 10.18 -14.23
N SER A 77 1.61 9.63 -13.98
CA SER A 77 1.06 9.55 -12.63
C SER A 77 1.99 8.74 -11.71
N GLN A 78 2.35 9.32 -10.58
CA GLN A 78 3.17 8.68 -9.56
C GLN A 78 2.27 8.03 -8.52
N LEU A 79 2.69 6.89 -7.98
CA LEU A 79 1.92 6.14 -7.00
C LEU A 79 2.76 5.79 -5.79
N ILE A 80 2.13 5.89 -4.61
CA ILE A 80 2.63 5.28 -3.37
C ILE A 80 1.65 4.17 -3.00
N GLY A 81 2.13 2.93 -2.95
CA GLY A 81 1.38 1.77 -2.47
C GLY A 81 1.79 1.40 -1.05
N TYR A 82 0.85 1.44 -0.10
CA TYR A 82 1.03 0.86 1.22
C TYR A 82 0.66 -0.61 1.16
N ILE A 83 1.63 -1.50 1.34
CA ILE A 83 1.46 -2.93 1.08
C ILE A 83 1.65 -3.82 2.31
N TRP A 84 0.97 -4.95 2.30
CA TRP A 84 1.26 -6.11 3.15
C TRP A 84 1.94 -7.17 2.29
N ASP A 85 3.25 -7.31 2.47
CA ASP A 85 4.10 -8.25 1.73
C ASP A 85 4.29 -9.58 2.51
N SER A 86 4.69 -10.66 1.83
CA SER A 86 4.93 -11.94 2.48
C SER A 86 6.32 -12.05 3.11
N ASN A 87 7.35 -11.44 2.50
CA ASN A 87 8.76 -11.65 2.85
C ASN A 87 9.60 -10.36 3.01
N VAL A 88 9.13 -9.23 2.49
CA VAL A 88 9.86 -7.96 2.63
C VAL A 88 9.66 -7.38 4.03
N PRO A 89 10.71 -6.97 4.76
CA PRO A 89 10.57 -6.39 6.10
C PRO A 89 9.70 -5.13 6.15
N GLU A 90 8.92 -4.99 7.24
CA GLU A 90 8.18 -3.77 7.56
C GLU A 90 9.10 -2.53 7.61
N GLY A 91 8.63 -1.41 7.08
CA GLY A 91 9.36 -0.15 6.95
C GLY A 91 10.22 -0.03 5.69
N THR A 92 10.33 -1.09 4.88
CA THR A 92 11.07 -1.03 3.61
C THR A 92 10.33 -0.17 2.59
N VAL A 93 11.06 0.64 1.83
CA VAL A 93 10.55 1.37 0.66
C VAL A 93 11.20 0.80 -0.60
N ILE A 94 10.38 0.45 -1.58
CA ILE A 94 10.82 -0.22 -2.81
C ILE A 94 10.27 0.54 -4.01
N GLN A 95 11.11 0.85 -4.99
CA GLN A 95 10.63 1.22 -6.31
C GLN A 95 10.27 -0.07 -7.07
N SER A 96 9.06 -0.13 -7.65
CA SER A 96 8.64 -1.30 -8.41
C SER A 96 9.59 -1.56 -9.58
N LYS A 97 9.99 -2.82 -9.75
CA LYS A 97 10.80 -3.27 -10.89
C LYS A 97 9.99 -3.34 -12.20
N LYS A 98 8.66 -3.34 -12.10
CA LYS A 98 7.74 -3.35 -13.25
C LYS A 98 7.40 -1.93 -13.72
N ASN A 99 7.22 -1.00 -12.78
CA ASN A 99 6.85 0.38 -13.10
C ASN A 99 7.59 1.38 -12.19
N PRO A 100 8.55 2.16 -12.71
CA PRO A 100 9.36 3.08 -11.90
C PRO A 100 8.57 4.23 -11.27
N LEU A 101 7.33 4.49 -11.71
CA LEU A 101 6.43 5.49 -11.13
C LEU A 101 5.72 4.99 -9.87
N VAL A 102 5.76 3.69 -9.60
CA VAL A 102 5.15 3.05 -8.43
C VAL A 102 6.22 2.79 -7.38
N HIS A 103 5.99 3.30 -6.19
CA HIS A 103 6.81 3.00 -5.02
C HIS A 103 5.95 2.35 -3.94
N TYR A 104 6.46 1.27 -3.36
CA TYR A 104 5.83 0.57 -2.26
C TYR A 104 6.43 1.03 -0.94
N VAL A 105 5.57 1.24 0.06
CA VAL A 105 5.92 1.35 1.47
C VAL A 105 5.38 0.09 2.15
N VAL A 106 6.29 -0.78 2.59
CA VAL A 106 5.90 -2.02 3.28
C VAL A 106 5.50 -1.68 4.69
N VAL A 107 4.20 -1.65 4.95
CA VAL A 107 3.65 -1.34 6.27
C VAL A 107 3.42 -2.60 7.10
N ARG A 108 3.31 -3.77 6.45
CA ARG A 108 3.17 -5.08 7.09
C ARG A 108 3.93 -6.17 6.34
N SER A 109 4.42 -7.15 7.08
CA SER A 109 5.17 -8.28 6.52
C SER A 109 4.79 -9.62 7.18
N GLY A 110 4.62 -10.64 6.36
CA GLY A 110 4.46 -12.02 6.81
C GLY A 110 3.19 -12.29 7.62
N GLY A 111 3.13 -13.49 8.20
CA GLY A 111 1.90 -14.06 8.76
C GLY A 111 1.54 -13.66 10.20
N GLY A 112 2.42 -12.95 10.92
CA GLY A 112 2.29 -12.78 12.38
C GLY A 112 1.01 -12.07 12.86
N SER A 113 0.44 -11.21 12.02
CA SER A 113 -0.78 -10.45 12.31
C SER A 113 -1.98 -10.81 11.43
N MET A 114 -1.90 -11.93 10.69
CA MET A 114 -3.00 -12.40 9.85
C MET A 114 -4.28 -12.64 10.64
N SER A 115 -5.42 -12.56 9.95
CA SER A 115 -6.77 -12.77 10.48
C SER A 115 -7.19 -11.79 11.58
N LYS A 116 -6.43 -10.73 11.83
CA LYS A 116 -6.78 -9.62 12.73
C LYS A 116 -7.06 -8.35 11.93
N TRP A 117 -8.04 -7.57 12.38
CA TRP A 117 -8.20 -6.21 11.88
C TRP A 117 -7.11 -5.33 12.45
N ILE A 118 -6.44 -4.60 11.57
CA ILE A 118 -5.38 -3.67 11.90
C ILE A 118 -5.77 -2.32 11.32
N THR A 119 -5.64 -1.28 12.14
CA THR A 119 -5.70 0.11 11.68
C THR A 119 -4.28 0.57 11.40
N GLU A 120 -4.07 1.11 10.20
CA GLU A 120 -2.83 1.78 9.82
C GLU A 120 -3.09 3.29 9.68
N GLU A 121 -2.04 4.07 9.89
CA GLU A 121 -2.06 5.52 9.73
C GLU A 121 -0.73 6.00 9.15
N ARG A 122 -0.78 6.83 8.11
CA ARG A 122 0.41 7.38 7.44
C ARG A 122 0.24 8.85 7.10
N ASN A 123 1.29 9.64 7.33
CA ASN A 123 1.41 10.97 6.77
C ASN A 123 1.87 10.87 5.30
N VAL A 124 0.91 10.95 4.39
CA VAL A 124 1.14 10.76 2.95
C VAL A 124 1.96 11.92 2.36
N LEU A 125 1.84 13.13 2.91
CA LEU A 125 2.65 14.27 2.49
C LEU A 125 4.14 14.02 2.75
N GLU A 126 4.47 13.56 3.95
CA GLU A 126 5.84 13.23 4.32
C GLU A 126 6.38 12.04 3.55
N ASP A 127 5.56 11.01 3.34
CA ASP A 127 5.95 9.84 2.56
C ASP A 127 6.23 10.21 1.10
N TYR A 128 5.40 11.06 0.50
CA TYR A 128 5.64 11.55 -0.86
C TYR A 128 6.94 12.32 -0.97
N ARG A 129 7.21 13.25 -0.04
CA ARG A 129 8.47 14.01 -0.01
C ARG A 129 9.68 13.08 0.15
N ARG A 130 9.57 12.05 0.99
CA ARG A 130 10.65 11.09 1.20
C ARG A 130 10.92 10.26 -0.04
N VAL A 131 9.88 9.82 -0.74
CA VAL A 131 9.98 8.95 -1.92
C VAL A 131 10.44 9.72 -3.16
N PHE A 132 9.88 10.90 -3.41
CA PHE A 132 10.06 11.64 -4.66
C PHE A 132 10.91 12.91 -4.54
N GLY A 133 11.31 13.30 -3.32
CA GLY A 133 12.20 14.45 -3.09
C GLY A 133 11.58 15.83 -3.37
N GLN A 134 10.25 15.91 -3.51
CA GLN A 134 9.53 17.14 -3.86
C GLN A 134 8.13 17.16 -3.24
N ASP A 135 7.45 18.30 -3.33
CA ASP A 135 6.05 18.40 -2.91
C ASP A 135 5.10 17.67 -3.89
N PRO A 136 4.04 17.02 -3.37
CA PRO A 136 3.04 16.35 -4.20
C PRO A 136 2.13 17.36 -4.89
N PRO A 137 1.59 17.00 -6.08
CA PRO A 137 0.36 17.60 -6.57
C PRO A 137 -0.83 17.18 -5.67
N ASP A 138 -2.03 17.65 -5.98
CA ASP A 138 -3.24 17.09 -5.38
C ASP A 138 -3.31 15.57 -5.64
N VAL A 139 -3.79 14.82 -4.66
CA VAL A 139 -4.16 13.41 -4.84
C VAL A 139 -5.33 13.36 -5.81
N GLY A 140 -5.18 12.58 -6.88
CA GLY A 140 -6.19 12.39 -7.93
C GLY A 140 -7.01 11.11 -7.75
N GLY A 141 -6.57 10.18 -6.90
CA GLY A 141 -7.30 8.95 -6.69
C GLY A 141 -6.70 8.04 -5.64
N ILE A 142 -7.51 7.07 -5.24
CA ILE A 142 -7.14 5.98 -4.34
C ILE A 142 -7.50 4.66 -5.03
N SER A 143 -6.64 3.66 -4.90
CA SER A 143 -6.94 2.31 -5.35
C SER A 143 -6.63 1.29 -4.25
N VAL A 144 -7.48 0.30 -4.07
CA VAL A 144 -7.14 -0.91 -3.30
C VAL A 144 -6.91 -2.05 -4.26
N MET A 145 -5.89 -2.85 -4.02
CA MET A 145 -5.48 -3.92 -4.92
C MET A 145 -5.13 -5.20 -4.14
N ILE A 146 -5.36 -6.32 -4.79
CA ILE A 146 -4.82 -7.63 -4.44
C ILE A 146 -4.17 -8.20 -5.70
N ASP A 147 -3.00 -8.82 -5.54
CA ASP A 147 -2.26 -9.40 -6.65
C ASP A 147 -1.73 -10.80 -6.35
N THR A 148 -1.80 -11.67 -7.33
CA THR A 148 -1.40 -13.08 -7.29
C THR A 148 -0.96 -13.61 -8.66
N ASP A 149 -0.71 -12.73 -9.64
CA ASP A 149 -0.46 -13.15 -11.01
C ASP A 149 0.96 -13.71 -11.21
N ASP A 150 1.95 -13.15 -10.51
CA ASP A 150 3.37 -13.53 -10.59
C ASP A 150 3.67 -14.86 -9.90
N THR A 151 3.28 -14.98 -8.64
CA THR A 151 3.47 -16.18 -7.79
C THR A 151 2.49 -17.29 -8.17
N ARG A 152 1.42 -16.95 -8.91
CA ARG A 152 0.30 -17.85 -9.25
C ARG A 152 -0.35 -18.47 -8.01
N ALA A 153 -0.23 -17.80 -6.87
CA ALA A 153 -0.78 -18.21 -5.59
C ALA A 153 -2.23 -17.75 -5.43
N GLU A 154 -2.73 -17.86 -4.21
CA GLU A 154 -4.02 -17.30 -3.80
C GLU A 154 -3.78 -16.32 -2.67
N ALA A 155 -4.58 -15.26 -2.63
CA ALA A 155 -4.56 -14.27 -1.56
C ALA A 155 -5.97 -13.82 -1.21
N GLU A 156 -6.13 -13.35 0.03
CA GLU A 156 -7.39 -12.79 0.51
C GLU A 156 -7.16 -11.68 1.51
N SER A 157 -7.87 -10.57 1.30
CA SER A 157 -7.83 -9.39 2.15
C SER A 157 -9.18 -8.69 2.25
N TYR A 158 -9.27 -7.84 3.27
CA TYR A 158 -10.44 -7.06 3.61
C TYR A 158 -10.00 -5.63 3.89
N PHE A 159 -10.79 -4.66 3.44
CA PHE A 159 -10.55 -3.23 3.66
C PHE A 159 -11.78 -2.54 4.24
N ALA A 160 -11.55 -1.58 5.13
CA ALA A 160 -12.57 -0.71 5.70
C ALA A 160 -11.98 0.66 6.06
N ARG A 161 -12.86 1.66 6.24
CA ARG A 161 -12.54 2.99 6.78
C ARG A 161 -11.30 3.68 6.18
N ILE A 162 -11.25 3.79 4.86
CA ILE A 162 -10.19 4.56 4.18
C ILE A 162 -10.56 6.03 4.23
N GLU A 163 -9.82 6.82 4.99
CA GLU A 163 -10.13 8.23 5.24
C GLU A 163 -8.89 9.11 5.32
N PHE A 164 -8.98 10.32 4.77
CA PHE A 164 -7.98 11.36 4.98
C PHE A 164 -8.45 12.34 6.06
N SER A 165 -7.57 12.69 6.99
CA SER A 165 -7.86 13.59 8.10
C SER A 165 -6.91 14.79 8.16
N ARG A 166 -7.33 15.84 8.87
CA ARG A 166 -6.49 17.03 9.13
C ARG A 166 -5.53 16.75 10.27
N THR A 167 -4.32 17.28 10.18
CA THR A 167 -3.35 17.33 11.28
C THR A 167 -3.97 18.15 12.43
N GLY A 168 -4.41 17.47 13.49
CA GLY A 168 -5.18 18.06 14.59
C GLY A 168 -6.33 17.17 15.10
N GLN A 169 -6.76 16.18 14.33
CA GLN A 169 -7.71 15.13 14.79
C GLN A 169 -7.04 13.79 15.10
N ALA A 170 -5.82 13.53 14.61
CA ALA A 170 -5.05 12.34 14.91
C ALA A 170 -4.30 12.47 16.25
N ASN A 171 -5.00 12.18 17.36
CA ASN A 171 -4.38 11.91 18.67
C ASN A 171 -3.90 10.45 18.80
N LEU A 172 -3.81 9.72 17.69
CA LEU A 172 -3.07 8.48 17.65
C LEU A 172 -1.64 8.86 17.29
N GLN A 173 -0.70 8.63 18.20
CA GLN A 173 0.70 8.63 17.81
C GLN A 173 0.80 7.67 16.61
N PRO A 174 1.38 8.07 15.47
CA PRO A 174 1.69 7.12 14.42
C PRO A 174 2.42 5.95 15.09
N PRO A 175 2.09 4.68 14.75
CA PRO A 175 2.79 3.53 15.33
C PRO A 175 4.27 3.87 15.26
N PRO A 176 5.00 3.75 16.40
CA PRO A 176 6.31 4.36 16.54
C PRO A 176 7.05 4.09 15.26
N ASN A 177 7.39 5.16 14.53
CA ASN A 177 8.34 5.08 13.45
C ASN A 177 9.55 4.45 14.12
N ARG A 178 9.65 3.12 14.09
CA ARG A 178 10.88 2.43 14.32
C ARG A 178 11.66 2.96 13.14
N PHE A 179 12.49 3.95 13.43
CA PHE A 179 13.49 4.47 12.53
C PHE A 179 14.40 3.27 12.23
N VAL A 180 13.91 2.35 11.41
CA VAL A 180 14.73 1.39 10.72
C VAL A 180 15.43 2.30 9.73
N LYS A 181 16.69 2.61 10.02
CA LYS A 181 17.59 3.18 9.03
C LYS A 181 17.35 2.38 7.76
N PHE A 182 16.92 3.06 6.69
CA PHE A 182 16.75 2.46 5.38
C PHE A 182 18.05 1.75 5.03
N GLN A 183 18.10 0.44 5.21
CA GLN A 183 19.14 -0.37 4.61
C GLN A 183 18.67 -0.60 3.19
N GLN A 184 19.22 0.17 2.24
CA GLN A 184 19.28 -0.31 0.87
C GLN A 184 20.05 -1.64 0.94
N PRO A 185 19.46 -2.80 0.56
CA PRO A 185 20.25 -4.00 0.41
C PRO A 185 21.30 -3.70 -0.67
N GLU A 186 22.57 -3.91 -0.35
CA GLU A 186 23.65 -3.83 -1.33
C GLU A 186 23.25 -4.71 -2.53
N LEU A 187 23.23 -4.10 -3.71
CA LEU A 187 23.09 -4.79 -4.98
C LEU A 187 24.28 -5.74 -5.14
N VAL A 188 24.12 -6.99 -4.73
CA VAL A 188 25.03 -8.06 -5.15
C VAL A 188 24.68 -8.38 -6.60
N LEU A 189 25.43 -7.76 -7.52
CA LEU A 189 25.40 -8.13 -8.93
C LEU A 189 26.01 -9.54 -9.07
N PRO A 190 25.34 -10.49 -9.74
CA PRO A 190 25.96 -11.75 -10.10
C PRO A 190 27.13 -11.49 -11.07
N LYS A 191 28.23 -12.21 -10.85
CA LYS A 191 29.39 -12.25 -11.75
C LYS A 191 29.04 -12.90 -13.08
#